data_AF-A0AAD9SPH0-F1
#
_entry.id   AF-A0AAD9SPH0-F1
#
_cell.length_a   1.000
_cell.length_b   1.000
_cell.length_c   1.000
_cell.angle_alpha   90.00
_cell.angle_beta   90.00
_cell.angle_gamma   90.00
#
_symmetry.space_group_name_H-M   'P 1'
#
loop_
_entity.id
_entity.type
_entity.pdbx_description
1 polymer ?
#
loop_
_entity_poly.entity_id
_entity_poly.type
_entity_poly.pdbx_seq_one_letter_code
_entity_poly.pdbx_strand_id
1 'polypeptide(L)'
;MPLNDEPDIVVEQDLAKRQGWYWSDWSEGNINHRCTNSNGGTYSAQWSGTGGFVCGKGWSQGSGRVVNYSGTYTPTGPGYLAIYGWTQNPLIEYYVIESHGDLAPNEPWTSKGNFTFEEGSYEIFSSTRVNKPSIEGTRTFQQYWSVRQEQRVGGSVTMSRHFDEWKKVGLNLGNHNYQILATEGYTAQGGNGSSGSSSISLQ
;
A
#
# COMPACT_ATOMS: atom_id res chain seq x y z
N MET A 1 -24.17 -8.08 61.81
CA MET A 1 -24.49 -7.53 60.47
C MET A 1 -23.18 -7.52 59.70
N PRO A 2 -23.08 -8.20 58.55
CA PRO A 2 -21.90 -8.13 57.71
C PRO A 2 -21.92 -6.81 56.92
N LEU A 3 -20.77 -6.14 56.85
CA LEU A 3 -20.53 -5.10 55.85
C LEU A 3 -20.12 -5.82 54.57
N ASN A 4 -20.85 -5.55 53.49
CA ASN A 4 -20.56 -6.07 52.16
C ASN A 4 -19.23 -5.49 51.66
N ASP A 5 -18.28 -6.36 51.33
CA ASP A 5 -17.19 -6.03 50.40
C ASP A 5 -17.80 -6.02 48.99
N GLU A 6 -17.98 -4.85 48.40
CA GLU A 6 -18.09 -4.75 46.95
C GLU A 6 -16.69 -4.51 46.37
N PRO A 7 -16.28 -5.22 45.30
CA PRO A 7 -15.01 -4.95 44.66
C PRO A 7 -15.09 -3.66 43.85
N ASP A 8 -14.16 -2.73 44.11
CA ASP A 8 -13.90 -1.59 43.26
C ASP A 8 -13.59 -2.06 41.83
N ILE A 9 -14.48 -1.75 40.88
CA ILE A 9 -14.23 -1.96 39.46
C ILE A 9 -13.22 -0.90 39.01
N VAL A 10 -11.94 -1.28 39.01
CA VAL A 10 -10.90 -0.50 38.33
C VAL A 10 -11.09 -0.69 36.82
N VAL A 11 -11.80 0.24 36.18
CA VAL A 11 -11.78 0.36 34.72
C VAL A 11 -10.45 1.02 34.35
N GLU A 12 -9.42 0.22 34.12
CA GLU A 12 -8.24 0.67 33.40
C GLU A 12 -8.67 0.98 31.96
N GLN A 13 -9.05 2.24 31.70
CA GLN A 13 -9.08 2.75 30.33
C GLN A 13 -7.64 2.84 29.87
N ASP A 14 -7.16 1.75 29.26
CA ASP A 14 -5.90 1.73 28.54
C ASP A 14 -6.01 2.77 27.41
N LEU A 15 -5.45 3.95 27.64
CA LEU A 15 -5.41 5.02 26.66
C LEU A 15 -4.46 4.58 25.56
N ALA A 16 -4.99 3.86 24.57
CA ALA A 16 -4.27 3.43 23.39
C ALA A 16 -3.52 4.65 22.82
N LYS A 17 -2.19 4.57 22.85
CA LYS A 17 -1.28 5.59 22.32
C LYS A 17 -1.82 6.00 20.95
N ARG A 18 -2.17 7.29 20.79
CA ARG A 18 -2.59 7.86 19.49
C ARG A 18 -1.50 7.50 18.48
N GLN A 19 -1.73 6.47 17.68
CA GLN A 19 -0.74 6.04 16.69
C GLN A 19 -0.63 7.19 15.69
N GLY A 20 0.52 7.87 15.68
CA GLY A 20 0.84 8.85 14.67
C GLY A 20 1.10 8.08 13.38
N TRP A 21 0.09 8.00 12.52
CA TRP A 21 0.23 7.37 11.21
C TRP A 21 1.08 8.27 10.32
N TYR A 22 2.11 7.68 9.71
CA TYR A 22 2.85 8.34 8.64
C TYR A 22 1.90 8.59 7.47
N TRP A 23 2.02 9.76 6.84
CA TRP A 23 1.21 10.19 5.71
C TRP A 23 2.12 10.53 4.54
N SER A 24 1.77 10.06 3.35
CA SER A 24 2.41 10.46 2.10
C SER A 24 1.33 10.85 1.10
N ASP A 25 1.59 11.90 0.34
CA ASP A 25 0.80 12.36 -0.79
C ASP A 25 1.78 12.92 -1.82
N TRP A 26 1.94 12.19 -2.92
CA TRP A 26 2.84 12.54 -4.01
C TRP A 26 2.06 12.51 -5.32
N SER A 27 2.42 13.41 -6.25
CA SER A 27 1.84 13.45 -7.58
C SER A 27 2.83 13.91 -8.64
N GLU A 28 2.58 13.52 -9.88
CA GLU A 28 3.23 14.01 -11.08
C GLU A 28 2.21 14.29 -12.20
N GLY A 29 2.59 15.17 -13.13
CA GLY A 29 1.72 15.57 -14.22
C GLY A 29 0.54 16.43 -13.75
N ASN A 30 -0.58 16.35 -14.47
CA ASN A 30 -1.73 17.25 -14.31
C ASN A 30 -2.95 16.55 -13.69
N ILE A 31 -2.74 15.50 -12.89
CA ILE A 31 -3.86 14.74 -12.33
C ILE A 31 -4.58 15.62 -11.32
N ASN A 32 -5.90 15.69 -11.43
CA ASN A 32 -6.71 16.37 -10.43
C ASN A 32 -6.99 15.35 -9.33
N HIS A 33 -6.22 15.39 -8.23
CA HIS A 33 -6.41 14.53 -7.08
C HIS A 33 -6.63 15.33 -5.79
N ARG A 34 -7.40 14.75 -4.89
CA ARG A 34 -7.63 15.25 -3.54
C ARG A 34 -7.51 14.11 -2.55
N CYS A 35 -6.37 14.04 -1.87
CA CYS A 35 -6.15 13.12 -0.77
C CYS A 35 -6.37 13.83 0.58
N THR A 36 -7.25 13.27 1.43
CA THR A 36 -7.60 13.85 2.74
C THR A 36 -7.04 12.98 3.84
N ASN A 37 -6.06 13.52 4.58
CA ASN A 37 -5.52 12.91 5.79
C ASN A 37 -6.47 13.15 6.98
N SER A 38 -7.34 12.16 7.25
CA SER A 38 -8.35 12.23 8.32
C SER A 38 -7.77 11.74 9.66
N ASN A 39 -8.55 11.75 10.74
CA ASN A 39 -8.06 11.30 12.06
C ASN A 39 -7.74 9.80 12.11
N GLY A 40 -6.82 9.40 12.99
CA GLY A 40 -6.45 8.00 13.17
C GLY A 40 -5.84 7.39 11.91
N GLY A 41 -6.13 6.12 11.64
CA GLY A 41 -5.63 5.39 10.48
C GLY A 41 -6.36 5.69 9.18
N THR A 42 -7.22 6.71 9.14
CA THR A 42 -8.14 6.94 8.01
C THR A 42 -7.61 7.95 7.01
N TYR A 43 -7.85 7.71 5.72
CA TYR A 43 -7.68 8.68 4.64
C TYR A 43 -8.69 8.44 3.53
N SER A 44 -8.91 9.44 2.69
CA SER A 44 -9.69 9.30 1.46
C SER A 44 -8.98 9.91 0.27
N ALA A 45 -9.30 9.42 -0.93
CA ALA A 45 -8.83 9.98 -2.19
C ALA A 45 -10.00 10.16 -3.16
N GLN A 46 -9.95 11.23 -3.95
CA GLN A 46 -10.77 11.42 -5.14
C GLN A 46 -9.85 11.88 -6.26
N TRP A 47 -9.96 11.30 -7.45
CA TRP A 47 -9.10 11.68 -8.56
C TRP A 47 -9.80 11.63 -9.91
N SER A 48 -9.25 12.39 -10.86
CA SER A 48 -9.66 12.38 -12.27
C SER A 48 -8.57 12.99 -13.15
N GLY A 49 -8.43 12.51 -14.38
CA GLY A 49 -7.58 13.14 -15.41
C GLY A 49 -6.29 12.38 -15.68
N THR A 50 -5.32 13.07 -16.29
CA THR A 50 -4.04 12.47 -16.70
C THR A 50 -2.88 12.92 -15.80
N GLY A 51 -1.87 12.08 -15.63
CA GLY A 51 -0.80 12.22 -14.64
C GLY A 51 -0.72 10.98 -13.75
N GLY A 52 -0.14 11.14 -12.56
CA GLY A 52 -0.01 10.08 -11.56
C GLY A 52 -0.04 10.64 -10.15
N PHE A 53 -0.58 9.87 -9.20
CA PHE A 53 -0.47 10.17 -7.77
C PHE A 53 -0.37 8.89 -6.95
N VAL A 54 0.27 8.98 -5.80
CA VAL A 54 0.30 7.95 -4.77
C VAL A 54 0.07 8.62 -3.43
N CYS A 55 -1.01 8.26 -2.75
CA CYS A 55 -1.28 8.78 -1.42
C CYS A 55 -1.78 7.70 -0.46
N GLY A 56 -1.46 7.84 0.81
CA GLY A 56 -1.88 6.87 1.81
C GLY A 56 -1.22 7.03 3.17
N LYS A 57 -1.59 6.12 4.06
CA LYS A 57 -1.14 6.09 5.45
C LYS A 57 -0.39 4.83 5.80
N GLY A 58 0.44 4.91 6.83
CA GLY A 58 1.13 3.75 7.38
C GLY A 58 2.20 4.17 8.36
N TRP A 59 3.43 3.78 8.08
CA TRP A 59 4.56 3.92 8.99
C TRP A 59 5.78 4.50 8.27
N SER A 60 6.52 5.36 8.97
CA SER A 60 7.74 5.99 8.45
C SER A 60 8.88 4.99 8.24
N GLN A 61 8.79 3.83 8.86
CA GLN A 61 9.68 2.69 8.68
C GLN A 61 8.83 1.46 8.34
N GLY A 62 9.13 0.78 7.24
CA GLY A 62 8.50 -0.47 6.82
C GLY A 62 9.01 -1.67 7.61
N SER A 63 8.18 -2.72 7.68
CA SER A 63 8.58 -4.01 8.23
C SER A 63 7.66 -5.11 7.69
N GLY A 64 7.96 -6.37 8.00
CA GLY A 64 7.10 -7.52 7.71
C GLY A 64 5.86 -7.62 8.61
N ARG A 65 5.26 -6.48 8.99
CA ARG A 65 4.09 -6.43 9.88
C ARG A 65 2.83 -6.99 9.22
N VAL A 66 1.86 -7.35 10.04
CA VAL A 66 0.48 -7.56 9.57
C VAL A 66 -0.18 -6.19 9.45
N VAL A 67 -0.73 -5.89 8.27
CA VAL A 67 -1.51 -4.68 8.01
C VAL A 67 -2.98 -5.04 7.99
N ASN A 68 -3.75 -4.54 8.95
CA ASN A 68 -5.20 -4.68 8.97
C ASN A 68 -5.84 -3.40 8.43
N TYR A 69 -6.75 -3.56 7.47
CA TYR A 69 -7.45 -2.43 6.90
C TYR A 69 -8.87 -2.78 6.47
N SER A 70 -9.67 -1.74 6.30
CA SER A 70 -10.98 -1.80 5.68
C SER A 70 -11.22 -0.53 4.85
N GLY A 71 -12.25 -0.54 4.01
CA GLY A 71 -12.62 0.65 3.26
C GLY A 71 -13.35 0.38 1.95
N THR A 72 -13.27 1.37 1.07
CA THR A 72 -13.79 1.32 -0.30
C THR A 72 -12.71 1.77 -1.29
N TYR A 73 -12.76 1.22 -2.49
CA TYR A 73 -11.91 1.59 -3.61
C TYR A 73 -12.69 1.36 -4.90
N THR A 74 -12.97 2.44 -5.64
CA THR A 74 -13.80 2.42 -6.85
C THR A 74 -13.07 3.11 -8.00
N PRO A 75 -12.07 2.45 -8.60
CA PRO A 75 -11.30 3.02 -9.71
C PRO A 75 -12.02 2.86 -11.05
N THR A 76 -11.72 3.78 -11.97
CA THR A 76 -11.95 3.67 -13.40
C THR A 76 -10.65 4.01 -14.11
N GLY A 77 -10.17 3.11 -14.97
CA GLY A 77 -8.87 3.23 -15.61
C GLY A 77 -7.71 2.74 -14.72
N PRO A 78 -6.46 3.07 -15.07
CA PRO A 78 -5.29 2.55 -14.38
C PRO A 78 -5.14 3.06 -12.94
N GLY A 79 -4.96 2.13 -11.98
CA GLY A 79 -4.76 2.49 -10.57
C GLY A 79 -4.73 1.28 -9.63
N TYR A 80 -4.12 1.46 -8.45
CA TYR A 80 -3.90 0.40 -7.47
C TYR A 80 -4.41 0.79 -6.07
N LEU A 81 -4.87 -0.22 -5.34
CA LEU A 81 -4.93 -0.23 -3.88
C LEU A 81 -3.92 -1.27 -3.38
N ALA A 82 -2.87 -0.83 -2.71
CA ALA A 82 -1.73 -1.69 -2.40
C ALA A 82 -1.05 -1.32 -1.07
N ILE A 83 -0.46 -2.31 -0.40
CA ILE A 83 0.63 -2.02 0.52
C ILE A 83 1.85 -1.67 -0.31
N TYR A 84 2.29 -0.43 -0.19
CA TYR A 84 3.34 0.19 -0.99
C TYR A 84 4.46 0.69 -0.09
N GLY A 85 5.70 0.54 -0.53
CA GLY A 85 6.81 1.11 0.19
C GLY A 85 8.12 1.04 -0.57
N TRP A 86 9.16 1.52 0.11
CA TRP A 86 10.51 1.57 -0.44
C TRP A 86 11.51 0.88 0.45
N THR A 87 12.59 0.42 -0.16
CA THR A 87 13.84 0.12 0.53
C THR A 87 14.99 0.89 -0.09
N GLN A 88 16.08 1.03 0.65
CA GLN A 88 17.33 1.65 0.24
C GLN A 88 18.49 0.66 0.43
N ASN A 89 19.52 0.78 -0.39
CA ASN A 89 20.70 -0.11 -0.36
C ASN A 89 20.32 -1.61 -0.38
N PRO A 90 19.68 -2.12 -1.45
CA PRO A 90 19.35 -1.44 -2.73
C PRO A 90 18.05 -0.62 -2.73
N LEU A 91 17.98 0.35 -3.67
CA LEU A 91 16.77 1.14 -3.93
C LEU A 91 15.73 0.27 -4.65
N ILE A 92 14.63 -0.05 -3.96
CA ILE A 92 13.53 -0.87 -4.47
C ILE A 92 12.21 -0.21 -4.08
N GLU A 93 11.30 -0.12 -5.04
CA GLU A 93 9.90 0.19 -4.82
C GLU A 93 9.12 -1.12 -4.80
N TYR A 94 8.19 -1.31 -3.87
CA TYR A 94 7.44 -2.56 -3.81
C TYR A 94 5.95 -2.34 -3.59
N TYR A 95 5.17 -3.28 -4.12
CA TYR A 95 3.73 -3.30 -4.09
C TYR A 95 3.20 -4.69 -3.72
N VAL A 96 2.25 -4.73 -2.79
CA VAL A 96 1.33 -5.85 -2.60
C VAL A 96 -0.06 -5.34 -2.95
N ILE A 97 -0.50 -5.60 -4.18
CA ILE A 97 -1.75 -5.11 -4.76
C ILE A 97 -2.90 -6.01 -4.30
N GLU A 98 -3.85 -5.42 -3.57
CA GLU A 98 -5.05 -6.09 -3.06
C GLU A 98 -6.25 -5.89 -3.99
N SER A 99 -6.33 -4.72 -4.64
CA SER A 99 -7.33 -4.40 -5.67
C SER A 99 -6.76 -3.38 -6.66
N HIS A 100 -7.32 -3.32 -7.87
CA HIS A 100 -6.84 -2.47 -8.94
C HIS A 100 -7.98 -2.11 -9.91
N GLY A 101 -7.82 -0.99 -10.61
CA GLY A 101 -8.59 -0.70 -11.83
C GLY A 101 -7.99 -1.47 -13.00
N ASP A 102 -7.46 -0.77 -13.99
CA ASP A 102 -6.63 -1.41 -15.00
C ASP A 102 -5.22 -1.65 -14.42
N LEU A 103 -4.76 -2.92 -14.41
CA LEU A 103 -3.35 -3.22 -14.15
C LEU A 103 -2.51 -2.65 -15.29
N ALA A 104 -1.30 -2.17 -14.99
CA ALA A 104 -0.50 -1.44 -15.98
C ALA A 104 -0.24 -2.31 -17.21
N PRO A 105 -0.90 -2.05 -18.35
CA PRO A 105 -0.83 -2.96 -19.49
C PRO A 105 0.51 -2.87 -20.24
N ASN A 106 1.34 -1.86 -19.94
CA ASN A 106 2.56 -1.52 -20.68
C ASN A 106 3.83 -1.44 -19.81
N GLU A 107 3.76 -1.81 -18.53
CA GLU A 107 4.99 -1.92 -17.74
C GLU A 107 5.75 -3.22 -18.09
N PRO A 108 7.09 -3.22 -18.08
CA PRO A 108 7.90 -4.38 -18.46
C PRO A 108 7.95 -5.40 -17.30
N TRP A 109 6.80 -5.87 -16.87
CA TRP A 109 6.67 -6.86 -15.80
C TRP A 109 7.22 -8.20 -16.27
N THR A 110 8.15 -8.74 -15.49
CA THR A 110 8.69 -10.09 -15.64
C THR A 110 8.06 -10.97 -14.58
N SER A 111 7.30 -11.99 -14.99
CA SER A 111 6.74 -12.97 -14.05
C SER A 111 7.86 -13.74 -13.33
N LYS A 112 7.69 -13.95 -12.03
CA LYS A 112 8.60 -14.72 -11.16
C LYS A 112 7.93 -15.95 -10.55
N GLY A 113 6.69 -16.22 -10.92
CA GLY A 113 5.88 -17.30 -10.37
C GLY A 113 4.70 -16.77 -9.56
N ASN A 114 4.13 -17.63 -8.73
CA ASN A 114 3.01 -17.32 -7.86
C ASN A 114 3.18 -18.08 -6.54
N PHE A 115 2.39 -17.69 -5.54
CA PHE A 115 2.27 -18.42 -4.29
C PHE A 115 0.87 -18.28 -3.71
N THR A 116 0.49 -19.28 -2.92
CA THR A 116 -0.78 -19.29 -2.19
C THR A 116 -0.50 -19.51 -0.72
N PHE A 117 -1.29 -18.85 0.12
CA PHE A 117 -1.35 -19.06 1.57
C PHE A 117 -2.73 -18.66 2.08
N GLU A 118 -2.91 -18.66 3.40
CA GLU A 118 -4.21 -18.45 4.07
C GLU A 118 -4.93 -17.15 3.66
N GLU A 119 -4.19 -16.08 3.33
CA GLU A 119 -4.78 -14.79 2.95
C GLU A 119 -5.07 -14.65 1.44
N GLY A 120 -4.68 -15.62 0.61
CA GLY A 120 -4.96 -15.65 -0.83
C GLY A 120 -3.84 -16.18 -1.72
N SER A 121 -4.08 -16.11 -3.02
CA SER A 121 -3.12 -16.40 -4.09
C SER A 121 -2.63 -15.11 -4.72
N TYR A 122 -1.31 -15.02 -4.93
CA TYR A 122 -0.66 -13.86 -5.51
C TYR A 122 0.31 -14.27 -6.62
N GLU A 123 0.32 -13.50 -7.69
CA GLU A 123 1.34 -13.58 -8.72
C GLU A 123 2.50 -12.63 -8.36
N ILE A 124 3.74 -13.07 -8.60
CA ILE A 124 4.94 -12.28 -8.34
C ILE A 124 5.48 -11.75 -9.66
N PHE A 125 5.75 -10.44 -9.70
CA PHE A 125 6.44 -9.80 -10.81
C PHE A 125 7.62 -8.96 -10.34
N SER A 126 8.54 -8.70 -11.27
CA SER A 126 9.56 -7.66 -11.13
C SER A 126 9.64 -6.80 -12.38
N SER A 127 9.96 -5.53 -12.24
CA SER A 127 10.24 -4.62 -13.36
C SER A 127 11.44 -3.72 -13.03
N THR A 128 12.05 -3.15 -14.07
CA THR A 128 13.09 -2.12 -13.92
C THR A 128 12.52 -0.78 -14.36
N ARG A 129 12.59 0.22 -13.48
CA ARG A 129 12.26 1.61 -13.78
C ARG A 129 13.55 2.34 -14.12
N VAL A 130 13.64 2.86 -15.34
CA VAL A 130 14.85 3.54 -15.84
C VAL A 130 14.65 5.05 -15.80
N ASN A 131 15.53 5.76 -15.08
CA ASN A 131 15.51 7.22 -14.93
C ASN A 131 14.13 7.76 -14.51
N LYS A 132 13.54 7.17 -13.48
CA LYS A 132 12.22 7.55 -12.95
C LYS A 132 12.33 8.24 -11.58
N PRO A 133 11.31 9.03 -11.19
CA PRO A 133 11.21 9.58 -9.84
C PRO A 133 11.29 8.48 -8.77
N SER A 134 11.90 8.79 -7.63
CA SER A 134 12.01 7.90 -6.47
C SER A 134 12.23 8.72 -5.20
N ILE A 135 12.28 8.05 -4.05
CA ILE A 135 12.65 8.66 -2.76
C ILE A 135 14.10 9.20 -2.71
N GLU A 136 14.94 8.89 -3.71
CA GLU A 136 16.31 9.39 -3.87
C GLU A 136 16.46 10.34 -5.07
N GLY A 137 15.34 10.90 -5.55
CA GLY A 137 15.28 11.68 -6.80
C GLY A 137 15.25 10.78 -8.04
N THR A 138 15.66 11.30 -9.20
CA THR A 138 15.67 10.50 -10.43
C THR A 138 16.72 9.40 -10.37
N ARG A 139 16.29 8.14 -10.47
CA ARG A 139 17.14 6.95 -10.39
C ARG A 139 16.68 5.84 -11.35
N THR A 140 17.53 4.84 -11.51
CA THR A 140 17.13 3.53 -12.06
C THR A 140 17.05 2.54 -10.91
N PHE A 141 15.91 1.86 -10.77
CA PHE A 141 15.63 1.00 -9.62
C PHE A 141 14.73 -0.19 -10.02
N GLN A 142 14.67 -1.19 -9.14
CA GLN A 142 13.78 -2.34 -9.30
C GLN A 142 12.43 -2.05 -8.64
N GLN A 143 11.39 -2.63 -9.23
CA GLN A 143 10.07 -2.74 -8.61
C GLN A 143 9.72 -4.20 -8.37
N TYR A 144 9.21 -4.52 -7.19
CA TYR A 144 8.70 -5.85 -6.84
C TYR A 144 7.20 -5.82 -6.59
N TRP A 145 6.52 -6.85 -7.08
CA TRP A 145 5.06 -6.89 -7.07
C TRP A 145 4.57 -8.23 -6.54
N SER A 146 3.59 -8.19 -5.65
CA SER A 146 2.61 -9.25 -5.47
C SER A 146 1.27 -8.74 -5.93
N VAL A 147 0.63 -9.43 -6.88
CA VAL A 147 -0.69 -9.06 -7.40
C VAL A 147 -1.68 -10.12 -6.98
N ARG A 148 -2.69 -9.74 -6.19
CA ARG A 148 -3.72 -10.67 -5.73
C ARG A 148 -4.57 -11.13 -6.91
N GLN A 149 -4.79 -12.44 -7.03
CA GLN A 149 -5.57 -13.01 -8.14
C GLN A 149 -7.06 -12.69 -8.05
N GLU A 150 -7.63 -12.74 -6.84
CA GLU A 150 -9.00 -12.31 -6.59
C GLU A 150 -8.96 -10.98 -5.83
N GLN A 151 -9.38 -9.89 -6.46
CA GLN A 151 -9.31 -8.58 -5.82
C GLN A 151 -10.19 -8.51 -4.57
N ARG A 152 -9.72 -7.77 -3.56
CA ARG A 152 -10.51 -7.45 -2.36
C ARG A 152 -10.18 -6.06 -1.84
N VAL A 153 -11.11 -5.50 -1.08
CA VAL A 153 -10.91 -4.25 -0.34
C VAL A 153 -11.18 -4.52 1.13
N GLY A 154 -10.11 -4.64 1.90
CA GLY A 154 -10.13 -4.91 3.33
C GLY A 154 -9.67 -6.33 3.70
N GLY A 155 -9.17 -6.46 4.92
CA GLY A 155 -8.61 -7.68 5.48
C GLY A 155 -7.23 -7.47 6.09
N SER A 156 -6.57 -8.59 6.38
CA SER A 156 -5.20 -8.64 6.89
C SER A 156 -4.23 -8.96 5.75
N VAL A 157 -3.09 -8.27 5.73
CA VAL A 157 -1.97 -8.52 4.81
C VAL A 157 -0.70 -8.76 5.63
N THR A 158 -0.22 -10.00 5.66
CA THR A 158 1.00 -10.38 6.38
C THR A 158 2.24 -10.11 5.52
N MET A 159 2.84 -8.92 5.66
CA MET A 159 3.93 -8.48 4.76
C MET A 159 5.18 -9.35 4.83
N SER A 160 5.49 -9.94 5.99
CA SER A 160 6.63 -10.88 6.12
C SER A 160 6.51 -12.05 5.14
N ARG A 161 5.29 -12.56 4.91
CA ARG A 161 5.03 -13.64 3.96
C ARG A 161 5.41 -13.23 2.54
N HIS A 162 5.01 -12.05 2.10
CA HIS A 162 5.35 -11.53 0.77
C HIS A 162 6.86 -11.39 0.61
N PHE A 163 7.55 -10.84 1.62
CA PHE A 163 9.00 -10.64 1.57
C PHE A 163 9.76 -11.97 1.51
N ASP A 164 9.29 -12.99 2.23
CA ASP A 164 9.88 -14.34 2.19
C ASP A 164 9.69 -15.01 0.83
N GLU A 165 8.51 -14.88 0.21
CA GLU A 165 8.23 -15.44 -1.11
C GLU A 165 9.02 -14.72 -2.22
N TRP A 166 9.15 -13.40 -2.14
CA TRP A 166 10.03 -12.63 -3.03
C TRP A 166 11.49 -13.10 -2.93
N LYS A 167 11.98 -13.30 -1.70
CA LYS A 167 13.35 -13.77 -1.47
C LYS A 167 13.61 -15.14 -2.11
N LYS A 168 12.64 -16.07 -2.07
CA LYS A 168 12.75 -17.41 -2.70
C LYS A 168 12.95 -17.35 -4.22
N VAL A 169 12.40 -16.33 -4.87
CA VAL A 169 12.54 -16.10 -6.31
C VAL A 169 13.65 -15.09 -6.65
N GLY A 170 14.55 -14.82 -5.70
CA GLY A 170 15.74 -13.99 -5.88
C GLY A 170 15.51 -12.47 -5.76
N LEU A 171 14.31 -12.04 -5.38
CA LEU A 171 13.96 -10.64 -5.17
C LEU A 171 14.26 -10.25 -3.71
N ASN A 172 15.48 -9.77 -3.45
CA ASN A 172 15.93 -9.41 -2.11
C ASN A 172 15.68 -7.93 -1.83
N LEU A 173 15.02 -7.61 -0.73
CA LEU A 173 14.80 -6.24 -0.27
C LEU A 173 16.04 -5.65 0.42
N GLY A 174 16.14 -4.32 0.40
CA GLY A 174 17.14 -3.55 1.16
C GLY A 174 16.65 -3.12 2.54
N ASN A 175 17.24 -2.04 3.06
CA ASN A 175 16.81 -1.42 4.31
C ASN A 175 15.49 -0.67 4.10
N HIS A 176 14.45 -1.00 4.86
CA HIS A 176 13.15 -0.35 4.70
C HIS A 176 13.23 1.18 4.88
N ASN A 177 12.48 1.90 4.06
CA ASN A 177 12.07 3.29 4.26
C ASN A 177 10.58 3.27 4.66
N TYR A 178 9.73 4.23 4.25
CA TYR A 178 8.32 4.21 4.59
C TYR A 178 7.56 3.03 3.96
N GLN A 179 6.44 2.67 4.57
CA GLN A 179 5.47 1.69 4.08
C GLN A 179 4.06 2.19 4.41
N ILE A 180 3.20 2.27 3.40
CA ILE A 180 1.83 2.76 3.51
C ILE A 180 0.85 1.81 2.80
N LEU A 181 -0.41 1.81 3.23
CA LEU A 181 -1.51 1.37 2.39
C LEU A 181 -1.89 2.55 1.50
N ALA A 182 -1.63 2.41 0.21
CA ALA A 182 -1.70 3.47 -0.77
C ALA A 182 -2.88 3.28 -1.72
N THR A 183 -3.49 4.41 -2.09
CA THR A 183 -4.28 4.57 -3.31
C THR A 183 -3.41 5.25 -4.35
N GLU A 184 -3.37 4.65 -5.55
CA GLU A 184 -2.63 5.16 -6.69
C GLU A 184 -3.55 5.23 -7.91
N GLY A 185 -3.43 6.29 -8.69
CA GLY A 185 -4.04 6.41 -10.00
C GLY A 185 -3.04 7.05 -10.96
N TYR A 186 -2.98 6.54 -12.19
CA TYR A 186 -1.98 6.98 -13.16
C TYR A 186 -2.51 6.93 -14.60
N THR A 187 -1.72 7.45 -15.53
CA THR A 187 -1.98 7.39 -16.97
C THR A 187 -1.04 6.40 -17.61
N ALA A 188 -1.59 5.35 -18.22
CA ALA A 188 -0.79 4.46 -19.06
C ALA A 188 -0.21 5.23 -20.25
N GLN A 189 0.99 4.90 -20.70
CA GLN A 189 1.62 5.57 -21.84
C GLN A 189 0.70 5.52 -23.08
N GLY A 190 0.32 6.69 -23.60
CA GLY A 190 -0.61 6.81 -24.73
C GLY A 190 -2.06 6.40 -24.44
N GLY A 191 -2.39 6.10 -23.19
CA GLY A 191 -3.73 5.71 -22.74
C GLY A 191 -4.56 6.88 -22.20
N ASN A 192 -5.80 6.56 -21.84
CA ASN A 192 -6.67 7.49 -21.13
C ASN A 192 -6.18 7.69 -19.68
N GLY A 193 -6.58 8.81 -19.08
CA GLY A 193 -6.36 9.07 -17.66
C GLY A 193 -7.13 8.12 -16.74
N SER A 194 -6.97 8.31 -15.44
CA SER A 194 -7.71 7.55 -14.41
C SER A 194 -8.66 8.45 -13.65
N SER A 195 -9.68 7.85 -13.05
CA SER A 195 -10.58 8.51 -12.11
C SER A 195 -11.06 7.55 -11.05
N GLY A 196 -11.59 8.08 -9.95
CA GLY A 196 -12.19 7.23 -8.92
C GLY A 196 -12.24 7.87 -7.56
N SER A 197 -12.58 7.04 -6.58
CA SER A 197 -12.58 7.41 -5.18
C SER A 197 -12.16 6.25 -4.28
N SER A 198 -11.60 6.58 -3.12
CA SER A 198 -11.30 5.62 -2.06
C SER A 198 -11.55 6.23 -0.68
N SER A 199 -11.87 5.38 0.27
CA SER A 199 -11.94 5.72 1.70
C SER A 199 -11.41 4.53 2.48
N ILE A 200 -10.24 4.69 3.10
CA ILE A 200 -9.47 3.61 3.70
C ILE A 200 -9.24 3.88 5.18
N SER A 201 -9.29 2.82 5.99
CA SER A 201 -9.00 2.85 7.43
C SER A 201 -8.00 1.75 7.78
N LEU A 202 -6.83 2.15 8.27
CA LEU A 202 -5.89 1.27 8.95
C LEU A 202 -6.29 1.07 10.42
N GLN A 203 -6.01 -0.12 10.95
CA GLN A 203 -6.37 -0.55 12.31
C GLN A 203 -5.11 -0.84 13.14
#